data_AF-A0A496AZE7-F1
#
_entry.id   AF-A0A496AZE7-F1
#
_cell.length_a   1.000
_cell.length_b   1.000
_cell.length_c   1.000
_cell.angle_alpha   90.00
_cell.angle_beta   90.00
_cell.angle_gamma   90.00
#
_symmetry.space_group_name_H-M   'P 1'
#
loop_
_entity.id
_entity.type
_entity.pdbx_description
1 polymer ?
#
loop_
_entity_poly.entity_id
_entity_poly.type
_entity_poly.pdbx_seq_one_letter_code
_entity_poly.pdbx_strand_id
1 'polypeptide(L)'
;YYPKAVKIEDGPTMILPGSHQRLVDREAIAHYGDILGQLSLTVPAGTVAMTRYGIWHKAGPKLNADRRGMIKFSYYRMAMPKRDWVRESDEIPPYQHQGRHPYVTEIESYRDRRRGELTWNWLCGLAEVEEPIPPIQMFNSGIPLSEIRFQ
;
A
#
# COMPACT_ATOMS: atom_id res chain seq x y z
N TYR A 1 -3.31 -1.61 12.87
CA TYR A 1 -3.10 -2.04 14.26
C TYR A 1 -4.20 -3.02 14.66
N TYR A 2 -3.80 -4.17 15.19
CA TYR A 2 -4.68 -5.26 15.61
C TYR A 2 -4.74 -5.29 17.15
N PRO A 3 -5.82 -4.77 17.78
CA PRO A 3 -5.92 -4.69 19.23
C PRO A 3 -6.18 -6.04 19.92
N LYS A 4 -6.48 -7.09 19.13
CA LYS A 4 -6.74 -8.45 19.60
C LYS A 4 -5.98 -9.43 18.72
N ALA A 5 -5.70 -10.61 19.25
CA ALA A 5 -5.17 -11.71 18.44
C ALA A 5 -6.19 -12.06 17.35
N VAL A 6 -5.69 -12.29 16.14
CA VAL A 6 -6.52 -12.59 14.97
C VAL A 6 -6.30 -14.04 14.57
N LYS A 7 -7.36 -14.85 14.63
CA LYS A 7 -7.38 -16.22 14.13
C LYS A 7 -7.93 -16.26 12.71
N ILE A 8 -7.82 -17.41 12.04
CA ILE A 8 -8.28 -17.55 10.65
C ILE A 8 -9.81 -17.43 10.56
N GLU A 9 -10.53 -17.91 11.58
CA GLU A 9 -12.00 -17.86 11.65
C GLU A 9 -12.51 -16.43 11.85
N ASP A 10 -11.63 -15.52 12.30
CA ASP A 10 -11.98 -14.13 12.54
C ASP A 10 -12.15 -13.30 11.26
N GLY A 11 -11.90 -13.89 10.09
CA GLY A 11 -11.83 -13.18 8.82
C GLY A 11 -10.68 -12.18 8.82
N PRO A 12 -9.42 -12.64 8.89
CA PRO A 12 -8.25 -11.78 8.94
C PRO A 12 -8.17 -10.88 7.71
N THR A 13 -7.38 -9.80 7.81
CA THR A 13 -6.97 -9.09 6.60
C THR A 13 -6.10 -10.03 5.78
N MET A 14 -6.46 -10.24 4.52
CA MET A 14 -5.63 -10.94 3.54
C MET A 14 -4.88 -9.89 2.72
N ILE A 15 -3.58 -10.09 2.50
CA ILE A 15 -2.73 -9.23 1.68
C ILE A 15 -2.06 -10.05 0.59
N LEU A 16 -1.80 -9.45 -0.57
CA LEU A 16 -0.96 -10.07 -1.60
C LEU A 16 0.37 -9.31 -1.67
N PRO A 17 1.48 -9.88 -1.16
CA PRO A 17 2.80 -9.26 -1.30
C PRO A 17 3.14 -8.94 -2.77
N GLY A 18 3.83 -7.83 -3.02
CA GLY A 18 4.20 -7.39 -4.37
C GLY A 18 3.05 -6.82 -5.23
N SER A 19 1.79 -7.05 -4.86
CA SER A 19 0.63 -6.62 -5.67
C SER A 19 0.53 -5.12 -5.94
N HIS A 20 1.22 -4.28 -5.17
CA HIS A 20 1.27 -2.85 -5.36
C HIS A 20 2.04 -2.43 -6.64
N GLN A 21 2.75 -3.37 -7.26
CA GLN A 21 3.39 -3.28 -8.58
C GLN A 21 2.63 -4.10 -9.64
N ARG A 22 1.55 -4.79 -9.28
CA ARG A 22 0.76 -5.57 -10.23
C ARG A 22 -0.09 -4.64 -11.08
N LEU A 23 -0.07 -4.87 -12.40
CA LEU A 23 -1.06 -4.30 -13.31
C LEU A 23 -2.41 -4.99 -13.11
N VAL A 24 -3.44 -4.19 -12.85
CA VAL A 24 -4.82 -4.64 -12.63
C VAL A 24 -5.75 -3.76 -13.45
N ASP A 25 -6.78 -4.38 -14.00
CA ASP A 25 -7.91 -3.65 -14.56
C ASP A 25 -8.73 -3.08 -13.39
N ARG A 26 -8.87 -1.76 -13.36
CA ARG A 26 -9.59 -1.06 -12.30
C ARG A 26 -11.10 -1.26 -12.41
N GLU A 27 -11.62 -1.43 -13.61
CA GLU A 27 -13.05 -1.63 -13.85
C GLU A 27 -13.44 -3.06 -13.45
N ALA A 28 -12.55 -4.01 -13.71
CA ALA A 28 -12.76 -5.40 -13.33
C ALA A 28 -12.34 -5.72 -11.88
N ILE A 29 -11.98 -4.73 -11.07
CA ILE A 29 -11.32 -4.97 -9.78
C ILE A 29 -12.19 -5.80 -8.81
N ALA A 30 -13.51 -5.64 -8.92
CA ALA A 30 -14.49 -6.37 -8.11
C ALA A 30 -14.54 -7.88 -8.45
N HIS A 31 -14.03 -8.31 -9.61
CA HIS A 31 -14.00 -9.71 -10.03
C HIS A 31 -12.76 -10.46 -9.55
N TYR A 32 -11.73 -9.75 -9.09
CA TYR A 32 -10.57 -10.39 -8.48
C TYR A 32 -10.96 -10.87 -7.06
N GLY A 33 -11.03 -12.20 -6.90
CA GLY A 33 -11.34 -12.85 -5.64
C GLY A 33 -10.08 -13.25 -4.88
N ASP A 34 -9.86 -14.56 -4.83
CA ASP A 34 -8.61 -15.12 -4.31
C ASP A 34 -7.54 -15.16 -5.40
N ILE A 35 -6.38 -14.60 -5.09
CA ILE A 35 -5.21 -14.54 -5.95
C ILE A 35 -4.11 -15.39 -5.31
N LEU A 36 -3.47 -16.23 -6.10
CA LEU A 36 -2.36 -17.07 -5.65
C LEU A 36 -1.28 -16.23 -4.96
N GLY A 37 -0.82 -16.69 -3.80
CA GLY A 37 0.21 -16.00 -2.99
C GLY A 37 -0.34 -15.01 -1.97
N GLN A 38 -1.66 -14.90 -1.81
CA GLN A 38 -2.24 -14.14 -0.71
C GLN A 38 -1.87 -14.74 0.65
N LEU A 39 -1.59 -13.86 1.61
CA LEU A 39 -1.28 -14.19 3.00
C LEU A 39 -2.38 -13.66 3.91
N SER A 40 -2.86 -14.50 4.82
CA SER A 40 -3.77 -14.10 5.89
C SER A 40 -2.98 -13.58 7.09
N LEU A 41 -3.32 -12.39 7.58
CA LEU A 41 -2.69 -11.80 8.75
C LEU A 41 -3.30 -12.37 10.05
N THR A 42 -2.93 -13.61 10.38
CA THR A 42 -3.23 -14.24 11.67
C THR A 42 -2.12 -13.91 12.67
N VAL A 43 -2.32 -12.82 13.39
CA VAL A 43 -1.26 -12.15 14.17
C VAL A 43 -1.66 -11.99 15.64
N PRO A 44 -0.70 -11.92 16.57
CA PRO A 44 -1.01 -11.65 17.98
C PRO A 44 -1.55 -10.23 18.19
N ALA A 45 -2.23 -10.02 19.33
CA ALA A 45 -2.66 -8.70 19.76
C ALA A 45 -1.47 -7.74 19.85
N GLY A 46 -1.68 -6.48 19.49
CA GLY A 46 -0.62 -5.47 19.45
C GLY A 46 0.06 -5.33 18.09
N THR A 47 -0.17 -6.25 17.15
CA THR A 47 0.52 -6.24 15.85
C THR A 47 0.16 -5.01 15.01
N VAL A 48 1.17 -4.41 14.38
CA VAL A 48 1.01 -3.38 13.35
C VAL A 48 1.48 -3.93 12.01
N ALA A 49 0.57 -4.01 11.04
CA ALA A 49 0.92 -4.24 9.64
C ALA A 49 1.02 -2.89 8.93
N MET A 50 2.16 -2.62 8.29
CA MET A 50 2.39 -1.44 7.48
C MET A 50 2.51 -1.87 6.01
N THR A 51 1.75 -1.23 5.13
CA THR A 51 1.70 -1.57 3.71
C THR A 51 1.68 -0.32 2.85
N ARG A 52 2.12 -0.43 1.59
CA ARG A 52 1.82 0.60 0.58
C ARG A 52 0.31 0.70 0.39
N TYR A 53 -0.20 1.91 0.22
CA TYR A 53 -1.65 2.17 0.11
C TYR A 53 -2.35 1.33 -0.96
N GLY A 54 -1.73 1.19 -2.14
CA GLY A 54 -2.27 0.42 -3.26
C GLY A 54 -1.96 -1.08 -3.22
N ILE A 55 -1.67 -1.68 -2.08
CA ILE A 55 -1.53 -3.14 -1.99
C ILE A 55 -2.92 -3.80 -2.15
N TRP A 56 -2.97 -4.90 -2.89
CA TRP A 56 -4.16 -5.75 -2.91
C TRP A 56 -4.36 -6.32 -1.51
N HIS A 57 -5.54 -6.05 -0.95
CA HIS A 57 -5.96 -6.55 0.33
C HIS A 57 -7.47 -6.76 0.35
N LYS A 58 -7.92 -7.74 1.12
CA LYS A 58 -9.35 -7.99 1.35
C LYS A 58 -9.61 -8.48 2.76
N ALA A 59 -10.88 -8.48 3.15
CA ALA A 59 -11.33 -9.24 4.30
C ALA A 59 -11.40 -10.72 3.92
N GLY A 60 -10.79 -11.58 4.74
CA GLY A 60 -11.01 -13.02 4.67
C GLY A 60 -12.44 -13.40 5.14
N PRO A 61 -12.88 -14.64 4.88
CA PRO A 61 -14.18 -15.12 5.30
C PRO A 61 -14.31 -15.11 6.82
N LYS A 62 -15.44 -14.60 7.33
CA LYS A 62 -15.76 -14.59 8.76
C LYS A 62 -16.54 -15.85 9.10
N LEU A 63 -15.98 -16.71 9.94
CA LEU A 63 -16.52 -18.05 10.24
C LEU A 63 -17.01 -18.20 11.69
N ASN A 64 -16.90 -17.16 12.51
CA ASN A 64 -17.36 -17.13 13.89
C ASN A 64 -18.17 -15.86 14.18
N ALA A 65 -18.81 -15.81 15.36
CA ALA A 65 -19.62 -14.68 15.80
C ALA A 65 -18.81 -13.57 16.52
N ASP A 66 -17.51 -13.76 16.72
CA ASP A 66 -16.68 -12.82 17.48
C ASP A 66 -16.54 -11.49 16.75
N ARG A 67 -16.57 -10.37 17.49
CA ARG A 67 -16.41 -9.04 16.89
C ARG A 67 -14.99 -8.85 16.37
N ARG A 68 -14.85 -8.64 15.04
CA ARG A 68 -13.61 -8.22 14.40
C ARG A 68 -13.42 -6.70 14.54
N GLY A 69 -12.27 -6.27 15.06
CA GLY A 69 -11.92 -4.85 15.18
C GLY A 69 -10.46 -4.59 14.85
N MET A 70 -10.18 -3.48 14.17
CA MET A 70 -8.83 -2.99 13.89
C MET A 70 -8.84 -1.47 13.78
N ILE A 71 -7.67 -0.85 13.99
CA ILE A 71 -7.47 0.58 13.72
C ILE A 71 -6.59 0.71 12.48
N LYS A 72 -7.04 1.52 11.52
CA LYS A 72 -6.28 1.86 10.31
C LYS A 72 -5.76 3.28 10.43
N PHE A 73 -4.48 3.44 10.11
CA PHE A 73 -3.82 4.73 10.00
C PHE A 73 -3.44 4.91 8.54
N SER A 74 -3.83 6.05 7.95
CA SER A 74 -3.41 6.43 6.61
C SER A 74 -2.39 7.54 6.73
N TYR A 75 -1.21 7.31 6.17
CA TYR A 75 -0.13 8.28 6.17
C TYR A 75 0.08 8.82 4.77
N TYR A 76 0.26 10.12 4.68
CA TYR A 76 0.60 10.80 3.44
C TYR A 76 1.85 11.64 3.69
N ARG A 77 2.66 11.75 2.64
CA ARG A 77 3.88 12.54 2.68
C ARG A 77 3.51 14.02 2.57
N MET A 78 4.00 14.83 3.51
CA MET A 78 3.74 16.28 3.57
C MET A 78 4.85 17.14 2.95
N ALA A 79 5.94 16.52 2.51
CA ALA A 79 7.08 17.19 1.90
C ALA A 79 7.73 16.27 0.86
N MET A 80 8.29 16.83 -0.20
CA MET A 80 8.95 16.06 -1.26
C MET A 80 9.98 15.05 -0.69
N PRO A 81 10.02 13.81 -1.21
CA PRO A 81 11.00 12.81 -0.79
C PRO A 81 12.43 13.23 -1.18
N LYS A 82 13.42 12.85 -0.36
CA LYS A 82 14.83 13.23 -0.53
C LYS A 82 15.80 12.07 -0.33
N ARG A 83 15.36 10.82 -0.53
CA ARG A 83 16.16 9.61 -0.23
C ARG A 83 16.73 9.57 1.19
N ASP A 84 15.93 9.93 2.18
CA ASP A 84 16.28 10.10 3.60
C ASP A 84 16.16 8.82 4.45
N TRP A 85 16.07 7.65 3.80
CA TRP A 85 15.99 6.35 4.45
C TRP A 85 17.37 5.68 4.61
N VAL A 86 17.41 4.62 5.41
CA VAL A 86 18.62 3.80 5.63
C VAL A 86 19.15 3.26 4.30
N ARG A 87 20.41 3.58 3.97
CA ARG A 87 21.06 3.24 2.70
C ARG A 87 22.51 2.82 2.92
N GLU A 88 23.00 1.91 2.10
CA GLU A 88 24.39 1.43 2.14
C GLU A 88 25.36 2.36 1.38
N SER A 89 24.85 3.11 0.40
CA SER A 89 25.62 4.05 -0.43
C SER A 89 24.81 5.31 -0.75
N ASP A 90 25.52 6.42 -0.93
CA ASP A 90 24.99 7.69 -1.42
C ASP A 90 24.78 7.68 -2.94
N GLU A 91 25.44 6.79 -3.68
CA GLU A 91 25.17 6.59 -5.10
C GLU A 91 23.72 6.12 -5.31
N ILE A 92 22.99 6.73 -6.23
CA ILE A 92 21.60 6.36 -6.53
C ILE A 92 21.64 5.19 -7.53
N PRO A 93 21.23 3.98 -7.14
CA PRO A 93 21.21 2.88 -8.09
C PRO A 93 20.16 3.12 -9.19
N PRO A 94 20.36 2.59 -10.40
CA PRO A 94 19.36 2.66 -11.44
C PRO A 94 18.09 1.89 -11.02
N TYR A 95 16.94 2.34 -11.51
CA TYR A 95 15.69 1.62 -11.29
C TYR A 95 15.75 0.21 -11.89
N GLN A 96 15.43 -0.79 -11.09
CA GLN A 96 15.35 -2.19 -11.53
C GLN A 96 13.89 -2.61 -11.72
N HIS A 97 13.53 -2.92 -12.96
CA HIS A 97 12.20 -3.46 -13.28
C HIS A 97 12.25 -5.00 -13.26
N GLN A 98 11.23 -5.64 -12.70
CA GLN A 98 11.16 -7.11 -12.59
C GLN A 98 10.87 -7.81 -13.93
N GLY A 99 10.73 -7.06 -15.03
CA GLY A 99 10.41 -7.57 -16.35
C GLY A 99 8.91 -7.54 -16.65
N ARG A 100 8.57 -7.88 -17.90
CA ARG A 100 7.19 -7.86 -18.39
C ARG A 100 6.36 -8.96 -17.70
N HIS A 101 5.18 -8.58 -17.20
CA HIS A 101 4.19 -9.56 -16.75
C HIS A 101 3.64 -10.36 -17.95
N PRO A 102 3.40 -11.68 -17.80
CA PRO A 102 2.99 -12.52 -18.93
C PRO A 102 1.60 -12.19 -19.49
N TYR A 103 0.75 -11.51 -18.70
CA TYR A 103 -0.64 -11.21 -19.02
C TYR A 103 -0.87 -9.78 -19.53
N VAL A 104 0.19 -9.02 -19.83
CA VAL A 104 0.07 -7.61 -20.26
C VAL A 104 0.63 -7.41 -21.64
N THR A 105 0.11 -6.45 -22.38
CA THR A 105 0.62 -6.01 -23.68
C THR A 105 1.98 -5.31 -23.54
N GLU A 106 2.70 -5.11 -24.66
CA GLU A 106 3.94 -4.33 -24.67
C GLU A 106 3.74 -2.89 -24.21
N ILE A 107 2.61 -2.27 -24.57
CA ILE A 107 2.29 -0.89 -24.19
C ILE A 107 2.10 -0.80 -22.67
N GLU A 108 1.37 -1.75 -22.08
CA GLU A 108 1.16 -1.79 -20.63
C GLU A 108 2.46 -2.07 -19.88
N SER A 109 3.28 -2.99 -20.38
CA SER A 109 4.62 -3.27 -19.84
C SER A 109 5.51 -2.02 -19.86
N TYR A 110 5.54 -1.30 -20.98
CA TYR A 110 6.28 -0.05 -21.11
C TYR A 110 5.79 1.01 -20.12
N ARG A 111 4.47 1.19 -20.01
CA ARG A 111 3.86 2.16 -19.08
C ARG A 111 4.18 1.83 -17.63
N ASP A 112 4.11 0.56 -17.25
CA ASP A 112 4.47 0.11 -15.91
C ASP A 112 5.94 0.38 -15.58
N ARG A 113 6.84 -0.01 -16.48
CA ARG A 113 8.28 0.26 -16.32
C ARG A 113 8.55 1.76 -16.17
N ARG A 114 7.95 2.58 -17.04
CA ARG A 114 8.14 4.04 -17.01
C ARG A 114 7.58 4.66 -15.73
N ARG A 115 6.41 4.22 -15.27
CA ARG A 115 5.82 4.66 -14.00
C ARG A 115 6.71 4.29 -12.81
N GLY A 116 7.25 3.07 -12.80
CA GLY A 116 8.17 2.60 -11.77
C GLY A 116 9.44 3.45 -11.70
N GLU A 117 10.06 3.70 -12.85
CA GLU A 117 11.24 4.56 -12.99
C GLU A 117 10.96 5.99 -12.50
N LEU A 118 9.85 6.60 -12.92
CA LEU A 118 9.45 7.93 -12.46
C LEU A 118 9.21 7.96 -10.95
N THR A 119 8.60 6.92 -10.39
CA THR A 119 8.37 6.81 -8.95
C THR A 119 9.69 6.67 -8.19
N TRP A 120 10.63 5.87 -8.70
CA TRP A 120 11.95 5.71 -8.12
C TRP A 120 12.75 7.03 -8.12
N ASN A 121 12.79 7.72 -9.26
CA ASN A 121 13.44 9.01 -9.40
C ASN A 121 12.81 10.05 -8.47
N TRP A 122 11.48 10.07 -8.38
CA TRP A 122 10.75 10.91 -7.43
C TRP A 122 11.18 10.59 -5.99
N LEU A 123 11.11 9.34 -5.54
CA LEU A 123 11.53 8.92 -4.21
C LEU A 123 12.99 9.31 -3.89
N CYS A 124 13.86 9.27 -4.91
CA CYS A 124 15.27 9.65 -4.78
C CYS A 124 15.52 11.17 -4.75
N GLY A 125 14.49 12.01 -4.92
CA GLY A 125 14.62 13.46 -5.00
C GLY A 125 15.21 13.95 -6.32
N LEU A 126 15.19 13.12 -7.37
CA LEU A 126 15.70 13.45 -8.71
C LEU A 126 14.63 14.06 -9.62
N ALA A 127 13.36 14.05 -9.19
CA ALA A 127 12.29 14.68 -9.95
C ALA A 127 12.30 16.19 -9.75
N GLU A 128 12.44 16.94 -10.83
CA GLU A 128 12.08 18.35 -10.86
C GLU A 128 10.56 18.47 -10.76
N VAL A 129 10.09 19.33 -9.87
CA VAL A 129 8.66 19.58 -9.68
C VAL A 129 8.39 21.03 -10.03
N GLU A 130 7.63 21.26 -11.10
CA GLU A 130 7.22 22.60 -11.53
C GLU A 130 6.13 23.21 -10.62
N GLU A 131 5.35 22.39 -9.93
CA GLU A 131 4.16 22.82 -9.15
C GLU A 131 4.24 22.34 -7.68
N PRO A 132 4.07 23.23 -6.68
CA PRO A 132 4.04 22.81 -5.28
C PRO A 132 2.99 21.72 -5.05
N ILE A 133 3.28 20.75 -4.17
CA ILE A 133 2.34 19.67 -3.86
C ILE A 133 1.00 20.30 -3.45
N PRO A 134 -0.09 20.10 -4.23
CA PRO A 134 -1.37 20.70 -3.89
C PRO A 134 -1.80 20.17 -2.51
N PRO A 135 -2.44 20.99 -1.67
CA PRO A 135 -2.93 20.55 -0.37
C PRO A 135 -3.79 19.31 -0.57
N ILE A 136 -3.52 18.27 0.22
CA ILE A 136 -4.28 17.01 0.15
C ILE A 136 -5.73 17.35 0.47
N GLN A 137 -6.61 17.26 -0.53
CA GLN A 137 -8.04 17.37 -0.31
C GLN A 137 -8.50 16.08 0.36
N MET A 138 -8.56 16.09 1.69
CA MET A 138 -9.14 14.99 2.44
C MET A 138 -10.64 14.95 2.14
N PHE A 139 -11.09 13.91 1.43
CA PHE A 139 -12.51 13.70 1.14
C PHE A 139 -13.35 13.41 2.40
N ASN A 140 -12.69 13.12 3.53
CA ASN A 140 -13.30 13.00 4.85
C ASN A 140 -12.60 13.97 5.81
N SER A 141 -13.35 14.84 6.48
CA SER A 141 -12.86 15.64 7.60
C SER A 141 -12.65 14.74 8.82
N GLY A 142 -11.47 14.11 8.89
CA GLY A 142 -11.01 13.46 10.12
C GLY A 142 -10.58 14.52 11.13
N ILE A 143 -11.00 14.37 12.38
CA ILE A 143 -10.45 15.17 13.49
C ILE A 143 -9.00 14.70 13.71
N PRO A 144 -8.00 15.62 13.69
CA PRO A 144 -6.63 15.26 14.05
C PRO A 144 -6.57 14.52 15.37
N LEU A 145 -5.71 13.50 15.50
CA LEU A 145 -5.61 12.70 16.73
C LEU A 145 -5.36 13.58 17.97
N SER A 146 -4.64 14.69 17.80
CA SER A 146 -4.38 15.70 18.84
C SER A 146 -5.63 16.45 19.33
N GLU A 147 -6.72 16.43 18.57
CA GLU A 147 -7.97 17.13 18.86
C GLU A 147 -9.07 16.18 19.38
N ILE A 148 -8.81 14.87 19.42
CA ILE A 148 -9.73 13.90 20.02
C ILE A 148 -9.72 14.05 21.53
N ARG A 149 -10.81 14.58 22.11
CA ARG A 149 -11.04 14.60 23.55
C ARG A 149 -11.74 13.31 23.97
N PHE A 150 -11.16 12.58 24.92
CA PHE A 150 -11.85 11.47 25.58
C PHE A 150 -12.89 12.07 26.55
N GLN A 151 -14.15 11.69 26.37
CA GLN A 151 -15.21 11.90 27.36
C GLN A 151 -15.17 10.81 28.43
#